data_AF-A0A9D4IUG6-F1
#
_entry.id   AF-A0A9D4IUG6-F1
#
_cell.length_a   1.000
_cell.length_b   1.000
_cell.length_c   1.000
_cell.angle_alpha   90.00
_cell.angle_beta   90.00
_cell.angle_gamma   90.00
#
_symmetry.space_group_name_H-M   'P 1'
#
loop_
_entity.id
_entity.type
_entity.pdbx_description
1 polymer ?
#
loop_
_entity_poly.entity_id
_entity_poly.type
_entity_poly.pdbx_seq_one_letter_code
_entity_poly.pdbx_strand_id
1 'polypeptide(L)'
;MPYKATIESTLRNFQYNYIHRIIATNKYLFKCKLSNSNLCDFCSENIETIEHLFWECKHIQPIWNQLVSFLEQQQLNVKLSFLNPQIAQIASTATTPITMPAIAPPERPASEL
;
A
#
# COMPACT_ATOMS: atom_id res chain seq x y z
N MET A 1 2.20 -8.54 25.61
CA MET A 1 1.98 -7.90 26.95
C MET A 1 1.82 -6.40 26.78
N PRO A 2 0.59 -5.89 26.60
CA PRO A 2 0.31 -4.45 26.48
C PRO A 2 0.62 -3.65 27.76
N TYR A 3 0.57 -4.31 28.92
CA TYR A 3 0.77 -3.69 30.23
C TYR A 3 2.20 -3.24 30.53
N LYS A 4 3.20 -3.82 29.85
CA LYS A 4 4.62 -3.50 30.06
C LYS A 4 5.10 -2.33 29.21
N ALA A 5 4.40 -2.00 28.13
CA ALA A 5 4.83 -0.99 27.17
C ALA A 5 4.47 0.43 27.61
N THR A 6 3.33 0.61 28.28
CA THR A 6 2.84 1.92 28.73
C THR A 6 1.89 1.75 29.91
N ILE A 7 1.89 2.73 30.81
CA ILE A 7 0.93 2.84 31.93
C ILE A 7 -0.42 3.33 31.41
N GLU A 8 -0.41 4.13 30.34
CA GLU A 8 -1.56 4.84 29.80
C GLU A 8 -2.53 3.86 29.10
N SER A 9 -3.81 3.95 29.46
CA SER A 9 -4.84 2.98 29.06
C SER A 9 -5.25 3.13 27.59
N THR A 10 -5.23 4.33 27.04
CA THR A 10 -5.59 4.61 25.64
C THR A 10 -4.59 3.98 24.67
N LEU A 11 -3.29 4.14 24.92
CA LEU A 11 -2.21 3.58 24.14
C LEU A 11 -2.17 2.05 24.28
N ARG A 12 -2.54 1.53 25.45
CA ARG A 12 -2.73 0.09 25.62
C ARG A 12 -3.89 -0.44 24.79
N ASN A 13 -5.01 0.27 24.78
CA ASN A 13 -6.17 -0.09 23.96
C ASN A 13 -5.83 0.00 22.47
N PHE A 14 -5.08 1.03 22.06
CA PHE A 14 -4.58 1.15 20.70
C PHE A 14 -3.68 -0.04 20.30
N GLN A 15 -2.71 -0.41 21.15
CA GLN A 15 -1.85 -1.58 20.91
C GLN A 15 -2.68 -2.86 20.76
N TYR A 16 -3.67 -3.06 21.63
CA TYR A 16 -4.60 -4.19 21.54
C TYR A 16 -5.33 -4.20 20.19
N ASN A 17 -5.94 -3.07 19.81
CA ASN A 17 -6.67 -2.95 18.55
C ASN A 17 -5.77 -3.16 17.32
N TYR A 18 -4.53 -2.67 17.38
CA TYR A 18 -3.53 -2.85 16.31
C TYR A 18 -3.15 -4.32 16.14
N ILE A 19 -2.76 -5.00 17.22
CA ILE A 19 -2.35 -6.42 17.21
C ILE A 19 -3.49 -7.31 16.72
N HIS A 20 -4.71 -7.06 17.17
CA HIS A 20 -5.88 -7.82 16.75
C HIS A 20 -6.45 -7.39 15.40
N ARG A 21 -5.84 -6.40 14.72
CA ARG A 21 -6.30 -5.84 13.43
C ARG A 21 -7.75 -5.35 13.46
N ILE A 22 -8.22 -4.85 14.61
CA ILE A 22 -9.59 -4.35 14.84
C ILE A 22 -9.72 -2.87 14.44
N ILE A 23 -8.61 -2.19 14.14
CA ILE A 23 -8.63 -0.78 13.74
C ILE A 23 -9.55 -0.59 12.53
N ALA A 24 -10.56 0.27 12.70
CA ALA A 24 -11.48 0.64 11.64
C ALA A 24 -10.70 1.42 10.57
N THR A 25 -10.44 0.74 9.46
CA THR A 25 -9.83 1.33 8.26
C THR A 25 -10.90 1.57 7.22
N ASN A 26 -10.69 2.53 6.30
CA ASN A 26 -11.64 2.80 5.22
C ASN A 26 -11.93 1.56 4.37
N LYS A 27 -10.98 0.63 4.20
CA LYS A 27 -11.26 -0.69 3.57
C LYS A 27 -12.33 -1.48 4.33
N TYR A 28 -12.27 -1.50 5.66
CA TYR A 28 -13.25 -2.19 6.49
C TYR A 28 -14.60 -1.46 6.48
N LEU A 29 -14.59 -0.13 6.64
CA LEU A 29 -15.80 0.70 6.63
C LEU A 29 -16.54 0.63 5.28
N PHE A 30 -15.80 0.61 4.17
CA PHE A 30 -16.36 0.43 2.84
C PHE A 30 -17.04 -0.94 2.68
N LYS A 31 -16.42 -2.02 3.19
CA LYS A 31 -17.05 -3.36 3.21
C LYS A 31 -18.33 -3.39 4.02
N CYS A 32 -18.38 -2.65 5.12
CA CYS A 32 -19.55 -2.50 5.97
C CYS A 32 -20.60 -1.50 5.41
N LYS A 33 -20.34 -0.91 4.23
CA LYS A 33 -21.18 0.15 3.61
C LYS A 33 -21.39 1.37 4.52
N LEU A 34 -20.42 1.64 5.41
CA LEU A 34 -20.40 2.80 6.30
C LEU A 34 -19.57 3.96 5.75
N SER A 35 -18.66 3.69 4.80
CA SER A 35 -17.87 4.71 4.10
C SER A 35 -18.13 4.63 2.60
N ASN A 36 -18.09 5.80 1.95
CA ASN A 36 -18.31 5.94 0.51
C ASN A 36 -17.06 5.60 -0.32
N SER A 37 -15.89 5.52 0.32
CA SER A 37 -14.61 5.25 -0.32
C SER A 37 -13.78 4.28 0.51
N ASN A 38 -12.96 3.47 -0.15
CA ASN A 38 -11.97 2.60 0.48
C ASN A 38 -10.57 3.20 0.49
N LEU A 39 -10.41 4.42 -0.04
CA LEU A 39 -9.13 5.11 -0.14
C LEU A 39 -8.68 5.64 1.22
N CYS A 40 -7.37 5.80 1.38
CA CYS A 40 -6.73 6.38 2.54
C CYS A 40 -7.08 7.87 2.66
N ASP A 41 -7.54 8.30 3.84
CA ASP A 41 -7.91 9.70 4.08
C ASP A 41 -6.70 10.66 4.02
N PHE A 42 -5.49 10.12 4.21
CA PHE A 42 -4.25 10.91 4.19
C PHE A 42 -3.72 11.09 2.77
N CYS A 43 -3.53 9.98 2.03
CA CYS A 43 -2.88 10.04 0.73
C CYS A 43 -3.87 10.08 -0.44
N SER A 44 -5.11 9.65 -0.26
CA SER A 44 -6.18 9.54 -1.27
C SER A 44 -5.80 8.73 -2.53
N GLU A 45 -4.69 8.00 -2.50
CA GLU A 45 -4.14 7.28 -3.67
C GLU A 45 -4.26 5.77 -3.54
N ASN A 46 -4.15 5.24 -2.33
CA ASN A 46 -4.15 3.80 -2.07
C ASN A 46 -5.29 3.41 -1.14
N ILE A 47 -5.68 2.13 -1.17
CA ILE A 47 -6.67 1.57 -0.25
C ILE A 47 -6.16 1.68 1.18
N GLU A 48 -6.99 2.19 2.08
CA GLU A 48 -6.63 2.29 3.49
C GLU A 48 -6.65 0.91 4.15
N THR A 49 -5.48 0.29 4.28
CA THR A 49 -5.24 -0.86 5.14
C THR A 49 -4.47 -0.42 6.38
N ILE A 50 -4.42 -1.27 7.41
CA ILE A 50 -3.60 -1.01 8.60
C ILE A 50 -2.12 -0.89 8.21
N GLU A 51 -1.66 -1.73 7.27
CA GLU A 51 -0.31 -1.69 6.71
C GLU A 51 -0.06 -0.37 5.98
N HIS A 52 -1.01 0.08 5.15
CA HIS A 52 -0.88 1.34 4.46
C HIS A 52 -0.81 2.52 5.44
N LEU A 53 -1.77 2.58 6.38
CA LEU A 53 -1.90 3.68 7.32
C LEU A 53 -0.66 3.86 8.21
N PHE A 54 -0.06 2.76 8.69
CA PHE A 54 1.03 2.81 9.66
C PHE A 54 2.42 2.52 9.10
N TRP A 55 2.55 1.97 7.89
CA TRP A 55 3.85 1.58 7.33
C TRP A 55 4.12 2.11 5.93
N GLU A 56 3.15 2.09 5.01
CA GLU A 56 3.41 2.37 3.58
C GLU A 56 3.03 3.79 3.14
N CYS A 57 2.14 4.46 3.85
CA CYS A 57 1.62 5.77 3.46
C CYS A 57 2.74 6.81 3.33
N LYS A 58 2.70 7.62 2.26
CA LYS A 58 3.66 8.70 2.03
C LYS A 58 3.76 9.69 3.20
N HIS A 59 2.69 9.85 3.97
CA HIS A 59 2.65 10.72 5.14
C HIS A 59 3.28 10.11 6.40
N ILE A 60 3.38 8.79 6.51
CA ILE A 60 4.04 8.13 7.66
C ILE A 60 5.55 7.93 7.43
N GLN A 61 6.00 7.88 6.16
CA GLN A 61 7.43 7.75 5.82
C GLN A 61 8.36 8.76 6.53
N PRO A 62 8.03 10.06 6.59
CA PRO A 62 8.90 11.04 7.25
C PRO A 62 9.07 10.77 8.75
N ILE A 63 8.02 10.25 9.41
CA ILE A 63 8.04 9.91 10.84
C ILE A 63 8.98 8.72 11.06
N TRP A 64 8.89 7.68 10.23
CA TRP A 64 9.80 6.53 10.30
C TRP A 64 11.25 6.94 10.05
N ASN A 65 11.50 7.80 9.07
CA ASN A 65 12.84 8.30 8.79
C ASN A 65 13.41 9.10 9.98
N GLN A 66 12.60 9.96 10.61
CA GLN A 66 13.03 10.66 11.83
C GLN A 66 13.34 9.70 12.98
N LEU A 67 12.53 8.65 13.14
CA LEU A 67 12.76 7.64 14.16
C LEU A 67 14.06 6.86 13.91
N VAL A 68 14.34 6.47 12.66
CA VAL A 68 15.60 5.80 12.30
C VAL A 68 16.79 6.70 12.61
N SER A 69 16.74 7.96 12.17
CA SER A 69 17.80 8.93 12.46
C SER A 69 18.02 9.11 13.96
N PHE A 70 16.95 9.14 14.76
CA PHE A 70 17.05 9.20 16.22
C PHE A 70 17.70 7.94 16.81
N LEU A 71 17.33 6.75 16.34
CA LEU A 71 17.90 5.49 16.82
C LEU A 71 19.38 5.37 16.45
N GLU A 72 19.76 5.80 15.24
CA GLU A 72 21.15 5.85 14.80
C GLU A 72 21.99 6.77 15.68
N GLN A 73 21.45 7.92 16.11
CA GLN A 73 22.11 8.80 17.09
C GLN A 73 22.35 8.10 18.44
N GLN A 74 21.49 7.16 18.81
CA GLN A 74 21.64 6.33 20.02
C GLN A 74 22.49 5.06 19.77
N GLN A 75 23.20 4.97 18.63
CA GLN A 75 24.02 3.82 18.23
C GLN A 75 23.22 2.51 18.07
N LEU A 76 21.92 2.62 17.80
CA LEU A 76 21.05 1.50 17.46
C LEU A 76 20.83 1.48 15.94
N ASN A 77 21.52 0.57 15.24
CA ASN A 77 21.37 0.44 13.79
C ASN A 77 20.11 -0.36 13.45
N VAL A 78 19.10 0.31 12.92
CA VAL A 78 17.83 -0.30 12.50
C VAL A 78 17.60 -0.05 11.02
N LYS A 79 17.50 -1.12 10.23
CA LYS A 79 17.10 -1.03 8.82
C LYS A 79 15.60 -1.23 8.70
N LEU A 80 14.88 -0.20 8.23
CA LEU A 80 13.48 -0.34 7.86
C LEU A 80 13.38 -0.64 6.36
N SER A 81 12.66 -1.70 6.00
CA SER A 81 12.29 -1.99 4.61
C SER A 81 10.89 -1.44 4.33
N PHE A 82 10.84 -0.31 3.64
CA PHE A 82 9.57 0.23 3.17
C PHE A 82 9.14 -0.54 1.93
N LEU A 83 8.05 -1.32 2.06
CA LEU A 83 7.36 -1.85 0.89
C LEU A 83 6.64 -0.67 0.26
N ASN A 84 7.20 -0.11 -0.80
CA ASN A 84 6.51 0.92 -1.56
C ASN A 84 5.35 0.24 -2.30
N PRO A 85 4.08 0.56 -2.00
CA PRO A 85 2.92 -0.10 -2.61
C PRO A 85 2.83 0.18 -4.11
N GLN A 86 3.55 1.20 -4.60
CA GLN A 86 3.72 1.48 -6.03
C GLN A 86 4.44 0.35 -6.78
N ILE A 87 5.25 -0.48 -6.09
CA ILE A 87 5.98 -1.62 -6.71
C ILE A 87 5.07 -2.86 -6.84
N ALA A 88 4.08 -3.01 -5.96
CA ALA A 88 3.13 -4.13 -6.00
C ALA A 88 2.16 -4.04 -7.20
N GLN A 89 1.94 -2.84 -7.74
CA GLN A 89 1.09 -2.63 -8.91
C GLN A 89 1.81 -2.94 -10.25
N ILE A 90 3.15 -2.88 -10.28
CA ILE A 90 3.95 -3.18 -11.49
C ILE A 90 4.09 -4.69 -11.72
N ALA A 91 3.97 -5.51 -10.66
CA ALA A 91 4.01 -6.97 -10.76
C ALA A 91 2.72 -7.58 -11.38
N SER A 92 1.66 -6.80 -11.56
CA SER A 92 0.38 -7.27 -12.11
C SER A 92 0.20 -7.01 -13.61
N THR A 93 1.10 -6.25 -14.26
CA THR A 93 0.94 -5.82 -15.66
C THR A 93 1.95 -6.41 -16.65
N ALA A 94 2.80 -7.36 -16.22
CA ALA A 94 3.76 -8.02 -17.09
C ALA A 94 3.41 -9.49 -17.38
N THR A 95 2.21 -9.77 -17.90
CA THR A 95 1.94 -10.99 -18.70
C THR A 95 0.76 -10.75 -19.64
N THR A 96 0.95 -9.93 -20.67
CA THR A 96 0.21 -10.09 -21.92
C THR A 96 1.22 -10.45 -23.01
N PRO A 97 1.14 -11.62 -23.64
CA PRO A 97 1.93 -11.89 -24.83
C PRO A 97 1.49 -10.90 -25.91
N ILE A 98 2.45 -10.13 -26.42
CA ILE A 98 2.29 -9.31 -27.61
C ILE A 98 1.92 -10.27 -28.74
N THR A 99 0.63 -10.39 -29.04
CA THR A 99 0.16 -11.08 -30.23
C THR A 99 0.42 -10.13 -31.38
N MET A 100 1.40 -10.48 -32.24
CA MET A 100 1.64 -9.77 -33.49
C MET A 100 0.36 -9.79 -34.33
N PRO A 101 -0.11 -8.66 -34.88
CA PRO A 101 -1.17 -8.69 -35.86
C PRO A 101 -0.62 -9.33 -37.13
N ALA A 102 -1.29 -10.39 -37.60
CA ALA A 102 -1.02 -10.99 -38.90
C ALA A 102 -1.23 -9.94 -39.99
N ILE A 103 -0.16 -9.58 -40.68
CA ILE A 103 -0.20 -8.72 -41.87
C ILE A 103 -0.87 -9.55 -42.96
N ALA A 104 -2.09 -9.15 -43.35
CA ALA A 104 -2.79 -9.73 -44.51
C ALA A 104 -1.96 -9.47 -45.79
N PRO A 105 -1.89 -10.44 -46.73
CA PRO A 105 -1.16 -10.24 -47.97
C PRO A 105 -1.85 -9.16 -48.84
N PRO A 106 -1.09 -8.38 -49.62
CA PRO A 106 -1.65 -7.37 -50.49
C PRO A 106 -2.48 -8.02 -51.61
N GLU A 107 -3.76 -7.65 -51.69
CA GLU A 107 -4.61 -7.98 -52.82
C GLU A 107 -4.05 -7.32 -54.09
N ARG A 108 -3.71 -8.16 -55.07
CA ARG A 108 -3.25 -7.75 -56.39
C ARG A 108 -4.48 -7.35 -57.21
N PRO A 109 -4.64 -6.09 -57.65
CA PRO A 109 -5.72 -5.77 -58.56
C PRO A 109 -5.45 -6.49 -59.89
N ALA A 110 -6.39 -7.36 -60.29
CA ALA A 110 -6.40 -7.96 -61.61
C ALA A 110 -6.63 -6.85 -62.65
N SER A 111 -5.70 -6.77 -63.59
CA SER A 111 -5.85 -6.00 -64.82
C SER A 111 -6.80 -6.73 -65.79
N GLU A 112 -7.51 -5.91 -66.58
CA GLU A 112 -8.10 -6.19 -67.90
C GLU A 112 -9.36 -7.08 -67.98
N LEU A 113 -10.52 -6.45 -68.22
CA LEU A 113 -11.09 -6.21 -69.56
C LEU A 113 -12.30 -5.26 -69.49
#